data_AF-A0A2W5RTU3-F1
#
_entry.id   AF-A0A2W5RTU3-F1
#
_cell.length_a   1.000
_cell.length_b   1.000
_cell.length_c   1.000
_cell.angle_alpha   90.00
_cell.angle_beta   90.00
_cell.angle_gamma   90.00
#
_symmetry.space_group_name_H-M   'P 1'
#
loop_
_entity.id
_entity.type
_entity.pdbx_description
1 polymer ?
#
loop_
_entity_poly.entity_id
_entity_poly.type
_entity_poly.pdbx_seq_one_letter_code
_entity_poly.pdbx_strand_id
1 'polypeptide(L)'
;MPLSQLNYPITVMFRFLIAFGLGYLCTSMLSELLTLSFHLHFAKAESIYLAAFLSLIFFTTFVIVSFCAQSLKKLSASTISLSLCFFVLLKFVG
;
A
#
# COMPACT_ATOMS: atom_id res chain seq x y z
N MET A 1 25.84 -13.87 -24.68
CA MET A 1 24.45 -14.04 -24.20
C MET A 1 23.78 -12.68 -24.25
N PRO A 2 22.66 -12.51 -24.96
CA PRO A 2 22.09 -11.18 -25.18
C PRO A 2 21.54 -10.62 -23.86
N LEU A 3 21.93 -9.38 -23.55
CA LEU A 3 21.56 -8.61 -22.35
C LEU A 3 20.04 -8.55 -22.08
N SER A 4 19.22 -8.83 -23.10
CA SER A 4 17.75 -8.82 -23.05
C SER A 4 17.14 -9.96 -22.23
N GLN A 5 17.79 -11.11 -22.12
CA GLN A 5 17.26 -12.28 -21.37
C GLN A 5 17.39 -12.08 -19.84
N LEU A 6 18.33 -11.24 -19.40
CA LEU A 6 18.54 -10.92 -17.98
C LEU A 6 17.62 -9.79 -17.49
N ASN A 7 17.09 -8.97 -18.41
CA ASN A 7 16.12 -7.92 -18.10
C ASN A 7 14.78 -8.46 -17.61
N TYR A 8 14.36 -9.63 -18.09
CA TYR A 8 13.08 -10.23 -17.72
C TYR A 8 13.02 -10.62 -16.22
N PRO A 9 13.94 -11.43 -15.68
CA PRO A 9 13.93 -11.77 -14.25
C PRO A 9 14.17 -10.56 -13.35
N ILE A 10 15.02 -9.61 -13.76
CA ILE A 10 15.24 -8.36 -13.00
C ILE A 10 13.97 -7.51 -12.95
N THR A 11 13.21 -7.42 -14.05
CA THR A 11 11.93 -6.69 -14.09
C THR A 11 10.88 -7.33 -13.17
N VAL A 12 10.84 -8.67 -13.10
CA VAL A 12 9.93 -9.40 -12.20
C VAL A 12 10.30 -9.16 -10.73
N MET A 13 11.59 -9.23 -10.39
CA MET A 13 12.08 -8.92 -9.04
C MET A 13 11.78 -7.47 -8.63
N PHE A 14 11.96 -6.52 -9.55
CA PHE A 14 11.67 -5.11 -9.30
C PHE A 14 10.17 -4.86 -9.08
N ARG A 15 9.29 -5.53 -9.85
CA ARG A 15 7.84 -5.50 -9.62
C ARG A 15 7.47 -6.04 -8.24
N PHE A 16 8.08 -7.14 -7.83
CA PHE A 16 7.84 -7.74 -6.52
C PHE A 16 8.28 -6.80 -5.40
N LEU A 17 9.49 -6.23 -5.52
CA LEU A 17 10.06 -5.30 -4.55
C LEU A 17 9.22 -4.03 -4.42
N ILE A 18 8.73 -3.48 -5.53
CA ILE A 18 7.84 -2.32 -5.50
C ILE A 18 6.49 -2.68 -4.90
N ALA A 19 5.86 -3.79 -5.31
CA ALA A 19 4.55 -4.17 -4.78
C ALA A 19 4.61 -4.42 -3.26
N PHE A 20 5.64 -5.08 -2.77
CA PHE A 20 5.83 -5.33 -1.34
C PHE A 20 6.28 -4.08 -0.57
N GLY A 21 7.32 -3.39 -1.05
CA GLY A 21 7.92 -2.26 -0.35
C GLY A 21 6.98 -1.04 -0.29
N LEU A 22 6.42 -0.67 -1.44
CA LEU A 22 5.49 0.47 -1.55
C LEU A 22 4.15 0.13 -0.89
N GLY A 23 3.69 -1.12 -1.01
CA GLY A 23 2.52 -1.62 -0.29
C GLY A 23 2.70 -1.57 1.23
N TYR A 24 3.85 -1.98 1.76
CA TYR A 24 4.17 -1.93 3.20
C TYR A 24 4.20 -0.49 3.74
N LEU A 25 4.89 0.41 3.05
CA LEU A 25 4.93 1.83 3.40
C LEU A 25 3.53 2.45 3.43
N CYS A 26 2.71 2.16 2.42
CA CYS A 26 1.34 2.65 2.34
C CYS A 26 0.47 2.10 3.48
N THR A 27 0.63 0.81 3.80
CA THR A 27 -0.09 0.09 4.87
C THR A 27 0.26 0.64 6.26
N SER A 28 1.54 0.97 6.49
CA SER A 28 1.98 1.61 7.74
C SER A 28 1.33 2.99 7.92
N MET A 29 1.40 3.84 6.89
CA MET A 29 0.79 5.19 6.90
C MET A 29 -0.73 5.12 7.08
N LEU A 30 -1.38 4.17 6.40
CA LEU A 30 -2.81 3.93 6.50
C LEU A 30 -3.21 3.49 7.93
N SER A 31 -2.43 2.61 8.54
CA SER A 31 -2.69 2.11 9.90
C SER A 31 -2.63 3.23 10.93
N GLU A 32 -1.64 4.13 10.82
CA GLU A 32 -1.55 5.29 11.70
C GLU A 32 -2.73 6.25 11.51
N LEU A 33 -3.12 6.53 10.26
CA LEU A 33 -4.27 7.39 9.97
C LEU A 33 -5.58 6.83 10.54
N LEU A 34 -5.81 5.53 10.33
CA LEU A 34 -6.99 4.87 10.84
C LEU A 34 -7.00 4.83 12.36
N THR A 35 -5.85 4.60 12.98
CA THR A 35 -5.73 4.62 14.45
C THR A 35 -6.12 5.98 15.00
N LEU A 36 -5.60 7.07 14.42
CA LEU A 36 -5.95 8.44 14.79
C LEU A 36 -7.44 8.74 14.58
N SER A 37 -7.99 8.36 13.42
CA SER A 37 -9.41 8.56 13.11
C SER A 37 -10.33 7.77 14.04
N PHE A 38 -10.00 6.52 14.35
CA PHE A 38 -10.81 5.69 15.24
C PHE A 38 -10.66 6.07 16.70
N HIS A 39 -9.54 6.65 17.12
CA HIS A 39 -9.36 7.15 18.48
C HIS A 39 -10.33 8.29 18.83
N LEU A 40 -10.93 8.97 17.84
CA LEU A 40 -11.99 9.95 18.06
C LEU A 40 -13.33 9.31 18.45
N HIS A 41 -13.55 8.04 18.12
CA HIS A 41 -14.85 7.38 18.25
C HIS A 41 -14.82 6.13 19.15
N PHE A 42 -13.66 5.49 19.31
CA PHE A 42 -13.48 4.22 20.03
C PHE A 42 -12.39 4.32 21.10
N ALA A 43 -12.46 3.40 22.06
CA ALA A 43 -11.42 3.24 23.07
C ALA A 43 -10.07 2.89 22.40
N LYS A 44 -8.97 3.36 23.00
CA LYS A 44 -7.60 3.27 22.44
C LYS A 44 -7.23 1.86 21.97
N ALA A 45 -7.60 0.84 22.73
CA ALA A 45 -7.31 -0.55 22.37
C ALA A 45 -8.06 -1.00 21.10
N GLU A 46 -9.38 -0.80 21.02
CA GLU A 46 -10.19 -1.22 19.86
C GLU A 46 -9.80 -0.47 18.58
N SER A 47 -9.45 0.81 18.68
CA SER A 47 -9.02 1.61 17.54
C SER A 47 -7.78 1.04 16.84
N ILE A 48 -6.81 0.54 17.63
CA ILE A 48 -5.55 -0.02 17.13
C ILE A 48 -5.80 -1.38 16.47
N TYR A 49 -6.62 -2.25 17.08
CA TYR A 49 -6.94 -3.56 16.50
C TYR A 49 -7.69 -3.42 15.18
N LEU A 50 -8.68 -2.53 15.11
CA LEU A 50 -9.50 -2.34 13.92
C LEU A 50 -8.72 -1.65 12.79
N ALA A 51 -7.84 -0.70 13.13
CA ALA A 51 -6.91 -0.09 12.19
C ALA A 51 -5.93 -1.12 11.60
N ALA A 52 -5.31 -1.95 12.44
CA ALA A 52 -4.39 -3.00 11.99
C ALA A 52 -5.09 -4.03 11.10
N PHE A 53 -6.32 -4.43 11.47
CA PHE A 53 -7.11 -5.38 10.69
C PHE A 53 -7.46 -4.84 9.29
N LEU A 54 -7.94 -3.59 9.20
CA LEU A 54 -8.27 -2.99 7.91
C LEU A 54 -7.02 -2.75 7.06
N SER A 55 -5.90 -2.40 7.70
CA SER A 55 -4.61 -2.23 7.06
C SER A 55 -4.10 -3.54 6.43
N LEU A 56 -4.25 -4.67 7.11
CA LEU A 56 -3.92 -6.00 6.56
C LEU A 56 -4.79 -6.38 5.35
N ILE A 57 -6.09 -6.09 5.38
CA ILE A 57 -7.00 -6.33 4.25
C ILE A 57 -6.58 -5.48 3.04
N PHE A 58 -6.25 -4.21 3.30
CA PHE A 58 -5.81 -3.28 2.28
C PHE A 58 -4.49 -3.71 1.65
N PHE A 59 -3.49 -4.09 2.45
CA PHE A 59 -2.22 -4.62 1.99
C PHE A 59 -2.39 -5.88 1.13
N THR A 60 -3.18 -6.84 1.61
CA THR A 60 -3.42 -8.10 0.89
C THR A 60 -4.06 -7.83 -0.47
N THR A 61 -5.08 -6.97 -0.52
CA THR A 61 -5.75 -6.57 -1.77
C THR A 61 -4.77 -5.87 -2.71
N PHE A 62 -3.93 -4.96 -2.19
CA PHE A 62 -2.91 -4.24 -2.96
C PHE A 62 -1.90 -5.19 -3.60
N VAL A 63 -1.43 -6.18 -2.85
CA VAL A 63 -0.47 -7.18 -3.32
C VAL A 63 -1.11 -8.04 -4.42
N ILE A 64 -2.33 -8.56 -4.21
CA ILE A 64 -3.06 -9.36 -5.21
C ILE A 64 -3.30 -8.57 -6.50
N VAL A 65 -3.77 -7.33 -6.38
CA VAL A 65 -4.02 -6.44 -7.53
C VAL A 65 -2.71 -6.09 -8.25
N SER A 66 -1.60 -5.91 -7.52
CA SER A 66 -0.27 -5.68 -8.10
C SER A 66 0.24 -6.87 -8.91
N PHE A 67 -0.12 -8.10 -8.53
CA PHE A 67 0.20 -9.30 -9.32
C PHE A 67 -0.76 -9.53 -10.49
N CYS A 68 -2.04 -9.15 -10.35
CA CYS A 68 -3.05 -9.35 -11.38
C CYS A 68 -2.93 -8.34 -12.54
N ALA A 69 -2.35 -7.15 -12.29
CA ALA A 69 -2.21 -6.12 -13.31
C ALA A 69 -1.03 -6.35 -14.26
N GLN A 70 -1.33 -6.84 -15.47
CA GLN A 70 -0.36 -6.96 -16.57
C GLN A 70 0.26 -5.59 -16.96
N SER A 71 -0.48 -4.48 -16.76
CA SER A 71 -0.07 -3.12 -17.14
C SER A 71 0.39 -2.28 -15.94
N LEU A 72 1.72 -2.17 -15.81
CA LEU A 72 2.47 -1.51 -14.73
C LEU A 72 2.08 -0.03 -14.48
N LYS A 73 1.71 0.71 -15.53
CA LYS A 73 1.54 2.17 -15.46
C LYS A 73 0.19 2.63 -14.90
N LYS A 74 -0.91 1.96 -15.25
CA LYS A 74 -2.24 2.35 -14.75
C LYS A 74 -2.44 1.99 -13.28
N LEU A 75 -1.85 0.87 -12.84
CA LEU A 75 -1.96 0.46 -11.45
C LEU A 75 -1.09 1.32 -10.54
N SER A 76 0.16 1.65 -10.93
CA SER A 76 1.00 2.55 -10.12
C SER A 76 0.40 3.95 -9.99
N ALA A 77 -0.24 4.47 -11.05
CA ALA A 77 -0.93 5.76 -10.98
C ALA A 77 -2.10 5.72 -9.98
N SER A 78 -2.88 4.64 -9.98
CA SER A 78 -3.97 4.44 -9.02
C SER A 78 -3.45 4.33 -7.58
N THR A 79 -2.39 3.57 -7.35
CA THR A 79 -1.85 3.35 -6.00
C THR A 79 -1.09 4.57 -5.47
N ILE A 80 -0.37 5.29 -6.33
CA ILE A 80 0.23 6.57 -6.00
C ILE A 80 -0.86 7.60 -5.69
N SER A 81 -1.93 7.68 -6.49
CA SER A 81 -3.06 8.58 -6.23
C SER A 81 -3.75 8.26 -4.91
N LEU A 82 -3.90 6.98 -4.57
CA LEU A 82 -4.52 6.57 -3.32
C LEU A 82 -3.61 6.86 -2.13
N SER A 83 -2.31 6.61 -2.26
CA SER A 83 -1.30 6.94 -1.25
C SER A 83 -1.19 8.45 -1.02
N LEU A 84 -1.25 9.26 -2.08
CA LEU A 84 -1.29 10.73 -2.00
C LEU A 84 -2.57 11.22 -1.31
N CYS A 85 -3.71 10.61 -1.64
CA CYS A 85 -4.98 10.92 -0.98
C CYS A 85 -4.92 10.63 0.53
N PHE A 86 -4.38 9.45 0.90
CA PHE A 86 -4.18 9.09 2.30
C PHE A 86 -3.19 10.02 3.02
N PHE A 87 -2.11 10.40 2.36
CA PHE A 87 -1.12 11.34 2.90
C PHE A 87 -1.74 12.73 3.14
N VAL A 88 -2.54 13.23 2.20
CA VAL A 88 -3.25 14.51 2.35
C VAL A 88 -4.26 14.44 3.50
N LEU A 89 -5.03 13.36 3.61
CA LEU A 89 -5.96 13.16 4.71
C LEU A 89 -5.24 13.11 6.06
N LEU A 90 -4.08 12.46 6.14
CA LEU A 90 -3.26 12.40 7.35
C LEU A 90 -2.69 13.77 7.75
N LYS A 91 -2.31 14.59 6.76
CA LYS A 91 -1.90 15.98 6.95
C LYS A 91 -3.04 16.93 7.36
N PHE A 92 -4.29 16.54 7.13
CA PHE A 92 -5.46 17.36 7.43
C PHE A 92 -6.11 16.98 8.77
N VAL A 93 -5.95 15.72 9.19
CA VAL A 93 -6.44 15.20 10.47
C VAL A 93 -5.47 15.46 11.64
N GLY A 94 -4.16 15.57 11.37
CA GLY A 94 -3.14 15.96 12.35
C GLY A 94 -2.76 17.43 12.28
#